data_AF-A0A556TYJ2-F1
#
_entry.id   AF-A0A556TYJ2-F1
#
_cell.length_a   1.000
_cell.length_b   1.000
_cell.length_c   1.000
_cell.angle_alpha   90.00
_cell.angle_beta   90.00
_cell.angle_gamma   90.00
#
_symmetry.space_group_name_H-M   'P 1'
#
loop_
_entity.id
_entity.type
_entity.pdbx_description
1 polymer ?
#
loop_
_entity_poly.entity_id
_entity_poly.type
_entity_poly.pdbx_seq_one_letter_code
_entity_poly.pdbx_strand_id
1 'polypeptide(L)'
;MLLYISECNGRFILSAFPLCQLTEEDLIQNPLFCRLLATLSQHVDRTGLTLPLKKELEKAEKELRSQKLAWLRLESLHRILQEMVQEHRFSQHHTAAAPAEDTFYVTLERCLLIARCVRHLDPSSTVGQDQPLILGLSAEKVLNQLPPQQEVWRMKQRLPIELQKHLKKKLFTLLSYYQPDWENESEGLRCVKLSKLPELLESERSRAESLSEKNRENHTVLQHQTHSYLSELLECMQLLQTLVLDLRLKVQKELDRKKIEYFEAKCEIGIQKIRAEMFEVQLDSYTPDKIAAHQKITEKLTAQLKTCQVEKQSLESRLASFEIYGREFEILAQEYSRLRQEVATKSWALKEFTV
;
A
#
# COMPACT_ATOMS: atom_id res chain seq x y z
N MET A 1 6.81 38.57 42.53
CA MET A 1 5.97 37.73 43.40
C MET A 1 4.70 37.25 42.70
N LEU A 2 4.04 38.07 41.87
CA LEU A 2 2.88 37.65 41.04
C LEU A 2 3.21 36.61 39.95
N LEU A 3 4.43 36.64 39.39
CA LEU A 3 4.89 35.66 38.38
C LEU A 3 5.06 34.24 38.97
N TYR A 4 5.55 34.13 40.21
CA TYR A 4 5.72 32.84 40.89
C TYR A 4 4.38 32.15 41.23
N ILE A 5 3.32 32.94 41.45
CA ILE A 5 1.96 32.41 41.68
C ILE A 5 1.32 31.95 40.35
N SER A 6 1.67 32.60 39.24
CA SER A 6 1.21 32.23 37.90
C SER A 6 1.85 30.93 37.39
N GLU A 7 3.15 30.73 37.61
CA GLU A 7 3.86 29.51 37.21
C GLU A 7 3.35 28.26 37.95
N CYS A 8 3.11 28.36 39.26
CA CYS A 8 2.54 27.26 40.05
C CYS A 8 1.11 26.89 39.61
N ASN A 9 0.30 27.88 39.22
CA ASN A 9 -1.06 27.64 38.72
C ASN A 9 -1.06 27.06 37.30
N GLY A 10 -0.16 27.49 36.42
CA GLY A 10 -0.06 26.98 35.05
C GLY A 10 0.17 25.47 34.99
N ARG A 11 1.14 24.97 35.76
CA ARG A 11 1.41 23.52 35.85
C ARG A 11 0.26 22.72 36.48
N PHE A 12 -0.39 23.29 37.50
CA PHE A 12 -1.55 22.66 38.11
C PHE A 12 -2.72 22.52 37.12
N ILE A 13 -3.00 23.56 36.34
CA ILE A 13 -4.05 23.60 35.32
C ILE A 13 -3.77 22.60 34.19
N LEU A 14 -2.53 22.54 33.69
CA LEU A 14 -2.14 21.57 32.66
C LEU A 14 -2.30 20.12 33.13
N SER A 15 -2.02 19.86 34.41
CA SER A 15 -2.24 18.53 35.01
C SER A 15 -3.72 18.21 35.26
N ALA A 16 -4.57 19.23 35.37
CA ALA A 16 -6.00 19.09 35.61
C ALA A 16 -6.80 18.88 34.31
N PHE A 17 -6.28 19.31 33.16
CA PHE A 17 -6.94 19.18 31.86
C PHE A 17 -6.02 18.60 30.78
N PRO A 18 -5.62 17.32 30.88
CA PRO A 18 -4.71 16.68 29.93
C PRO A 18 -5.28 16.52 28.51
N LEU A 19 -6.61 16.68 28.35
CA LEU A 19 -7.31 16.61 27.07
C LEU A 19 -7.26 17.94 26.30
N CYS A 20 -6.97 19.04 26.98
CA CYS A 20 -6.75 20.32 26.33
C CYS A 20 -5.26 20.39 25.99
N GLN A 21 -4.91 20.27 24.71
CA GLN A 21 -3.54 20.40 24.19
C GLN A 21 -3.03 21.85 24.36
N LEU A 22 -2.84 22.28 25.62
CA LEU A 22 -2.41 23.62 25.98
C LEU A 22 -0.91 23.58 26.32
N THR A 23 -0.14 24.55 25.83
CA THR A 23 1.25 24.72 26.27
C THR A 23 1.33 25.72 27.44
N GLU A 24 2.45 25.71 28.19
CA GLU A 24 2.69 26.71 29.24
C GLU A 24 2.70 28.13 28.65
N GLU A 25 3.10 28.30 27.38
CA GLU A 25 3.12 29.61 26.71
C GLU A 25 1.72 30.18 26.45
N ASP A 26 0.74 29.34 26.08
CA ASP A 26 -0.65 29.76 25.80
C ASP A 26 -1.36 30.31 27.05
N LEU A 27 -1.01 29.75 28.21
CA LEU A 27 -1.52 30.14 29.53
C LEU A 27 -0.92 31.48 29.98
N ILE A 28 0.35 31.74 29.65
CA ILE A 28 1.02 33.01 29.97
C ILE A 28 0.44 34.15 29.12
N GLN A 29 0.08 33.88 27.85
CA GLN A 29 -0.51 34.87 26.96
C GLN A 29 -1.96 35.25 27.34
N ASN A 30 -2.71 34.37 28.03
CA ASN A 30 -4.13 34.55 28.32
C ASN A 30 -4.46 34.39 29.83
N PRO A 31 -4.21 35.39 30.68
CA PRO A 31 -4.37 35.28 32.14
C PRO A 31 -5.83 35.13 32.61
N LEU A 32 -6.81 35.66 31.86
CA LEU A 32 -8.23 35.48 32.17
C LEU A 32 -8.70 34.05 31.91
N PHE A 33 -8.14 33.42 30.87
CA PHE A 33 -8.41 32.02 30.55
C PHE A 33 -7.83 31.08 31.62
N CYS A 34 -6.62 31.36 32.11
CA CYS A 34 -6.04 30.68 33.27
C CYS A 34 -6.95 30.75 34.51
N ARG A 35 -7.53 31.92 34.79
CA ARG A 35 -8.44 32.09 35.93
C ARG A 35 -9.74 31.30 35.77
N LEU A 36 -10.28 31.24 34.56
CA LEU A 36 -11.45 30.42 34.23
C LEU A 36 -11.14 28.92 34.42
N LEU A 37 -10.00 28.44 33.88
CA LEU A 37 -9.57 27.06 34.03
C LEU A 37 -9.28 26.69 35.49
N ALA A 38 -8.71 27.60 36.28
CA ALA A 38 -8.53 27.42 37.72
C ALA A 38 -9.85 27.37 38.50
N THR A 39 -10.91 28.01 37.99
CA THR A 39 -12.24 27.95 38.59
C THR A 39 -12.96 26.66 38.16
N LEU A 40 -12.77 26.23 36.91
CA LEU A 40 -13.31 24.98 36.40
C LEU A 40 -12.65 23.75 37.03
N SER A 41 -11.35 23.78 37.33
CA SER A 41 -10.67 22.68 38.02
C SER A 41 -11.17 22.43 39.45
N GLN A 42 -11.86 23.40 40.06
CA GLN A 42 -12.53 23.21 41.36
C GLN A 42 -13.84 22.42 41.22
N HIS A 43 -14.39 22.32 40.02
CA HIS A 43 -15.68 21.68 39.76
C HIS A 43 -15.57 20.44 38.86
N VAL A 44 -14.48 20.31 38.10
CA VAL A 44 -14.26 19.32 37.04
C VAL A 44 -12.93 18.61 37.24
N ASP A 45 -12.95 17.28 37.15
CA ASP A 45 -11.77 16.43 37.28
C ASP A 45 -11.03 16.22 35.95
N ARG A 46 -9.86 15.56 36.00
CA ARG A 46 -8.99 15.23 34.85
C ARG A 46 -9.68 14.54 33.66
N THR A 47 -10.83 13.94 33.89
CA THR A 47 -11.65 13.25 32.88
C THR A 47 -12.78 14.11 32.31
N GLY A 48 -12.90 15.37 32.72
CA GLY A 48 -13.97 16.28 32.28
C GLY A 48 -15.30 16.10 33.01
N LEU A 49 -15.37 15.25 34.05
CA LEU A 49 -16.59 15.01 34.83
C LEU A 49 -16.70 16.00 35.99
N THR A 50 -17.93 16.46 36.27
CA THR A 50 -18.19 17.27 37.46
C THR A 50 -18.09 16.42 38.73
N LEU A 51 -17.64 17.02 39.84
CA LEU A 51 -17.55 16.35 41.15
C LEU A 51 -18.81 15.54 41.57
N PRO A 52 -20.06 16.03 41.41
CA PRO A 52 -21.25 15.24 41.73
C PRO A 52 -21.42 14.04 40.79
N LEU A 53 -21.23 14.22 39.48
CA LEU A 53 -21.34 13.14 38.50
C LEU A 53 -20.30 12.05 38.72
N LYS A 54 -19.08 12.40 39.13
CA LYS A 54 -18.07 11.42 39.52
C LYS A 54 -18.48 10.63 40.76
N LYS A 55 -19.05 11.29 41.78
CA LYS A 55 -19.55 10.59 42.98
C LYS A 55 -20.69 9.63 42.63
N GLU A 56 -21.56 10.02 41.71
CA GLU A 56 -22.62 9.15 41.19
C GLU A 56 -22.05 7.98 40.37
N LEU A 57 -21.06 8.24 39.51
CA LEU A 57 -20.36 7.21 38.75
C LEU A 57 -19.67 6.20 39.67
N GLU A 58 -18.92 6.66 40.68
CA GLU A 58 -18.27 5.79 41.66
C GLU A 58 -19.29 4.96 42.47
N LYS A 59 -20.44 5.55 42.82
CA LYS A 59 -21.53 4.82 43.49
C LYS A 59 -22.13 3.77 42.56
N ALA A 60 -22.42 4.12 41.31
CA ALA A 60 -22.96 3.20 40.31
C ALA A 60 -21.97 2.08 39.99
N GLU A 61 -20.67 2.38 39.91
CA GLU A 61 -19.63 1.37 39.72
C GLU A 61 -19.51 0.43 40.93
N LYS A 62 -19.58 0.96 42.15
CA LYS A 62 -19.58 0.12 43.37
C LYS A 62 -20.79 -0.80 43.39
N GLU A 63 -21.97 -0.29 43.04
CA GLU A 63 -23.20 -1.08 42.94
C GLU A 63 -23.14 -2.10 41.81
N LEU A 64 -22.59 -1.73 40.65
CA LEU A 64 -22.38 -2.68 39.56
C LEU A 64 -21.39 -3.78 39.96
N ARG A 65 -20.33 -3.45 40.69
CA ARG A 65 -19.36 -4.42 41.21
C ARG A 65 -20.01 -5.35 42.23
N SER A 66 -20.82 -4.83 43.15
CA SER A 66 -21.53 -5.65 44.15
C SER A 66 -22.52 -6.61 43.48
N GLN A 67 -23.30 -6.12 42.51
CA GLN A 67 -24.24 -6.93 41.73
C GLN A 67 -23.53 -7.97 40.88
N LYS A 68 -22.43 -7.61 40.21
CA LYS A 68 -21.61 -8.57 39.44
C LYS A 68 -21.04 -9.66 40.35
N LEU A 69 -20.54 -9.32 41.53
CA LEU A 69 -20.05 -10.31 42.49
C LEU A 69 -21.16 -11.22 43.00
N ALA A 70 -22.33 -10.67 43.32
CA ALA A 70 -23.49 -11.46 43.73
C ALA A 70 -23.94 -12.40 42.61
N TRP A 71 -24.01 -11.91 41.37
CA TRP A 71 -24.35 -12.70 40.19
C TRP A 71 -23.32 -13.80 39.94
N LEU A 72 -22.01 -13.49 39.96
CA LEU A 72 -20.94 -14.48 39.78
C LEU A 72 -20.98 -15.58 40.84
N ARG A 73 -21.30 -15.25 42.10
CA ARG A 73 -21.49 -16.25 43.16
C ARG A 73 -22.66 -17.19 42.85
N LEU A 74 -23.80 -16.66 42.41
CA LEU A 74 -24.96 -17.47 42.05
C LEU A 74 -24.71 -18.31 40.78
N GLU A 75 -24.08 -17.71 39.77
CA GLU A 75 -23.77 -18.37 38.50
C GLU A 75 -22.73 -19.48 38.67
N SER A 76 -21.68 -19.24 39.47
CA SER A 76 -20.70 -20.27 39.79
C SER A 76 -21.34 -21.46 40.51
N LEU A 77 -22.20 -21.22 41.50
CA LEU A 77 -22.96 -22.28 42.16
C LEU A 77 -23.87 -23.03 41.17
N HIS A 78 -24.59 -22.31 40.30
CA HIS A 78 -25.43 -22.92 39.28
C HIS A 78 -24.63 -23.81 38.32
N ARG A 79 -23.48 -23.34 37.86
CA ARG A 79 -22.58 -24.07 36.98
C ARG A 79 -22.02 -25.33 37.65
N ILE A 80 -21.61 -25.22 38.92
CA ILE A 80 -21.15 -26.38 39.71
C ILE A 80 -22.27 -27.43 39.82
N LEU A 81 -23.52 -27.00 40.06
CA LEU A 81 -24.66 -27.92 40.13
C LEU A 81 -24.92 -28.62 38.80
N GLN A 82 -24.81 -27.91 37.67
CA GLN A 82 -24.91 -28.51 36.34
C GLN A 82 -23.78 -29.51 36.08
N GLU A 83 -22.54 -29.16 36.46
CA GLU A 83 -21.36 -30.02 36.30
C GLU A 83 -21.49 -31.29 37.14
N MET A 84 -22.02 -31.21 38.37
CA MET A 84 -22.32 -32.39 39.20
C MET A 84 -23.33 -33.34 38.54
N VAL A 85 -24.39 -32.80 37.95
CA VAL A 85 -25.38 -33.59 37.20
C VAL A 85 -24.76 -34.23 35.95
N GLN A 86 -23.91 -33.49 35.23
CA GLN A 86 -23.21 -34.01 34.05
C GLN A 86 -22.22 -35.12 34.42
N GLU A 87 -21.36 -34.92 35.43
CA GLU A 87 -20.39 -35.92 35.89
C GLU A 87 -21.11 -37.20 36.33
N HIS A 88 -22.27 -37.09 36.98
CA HIS A 88 -23.08 -38.25 37.34
C HIS A 88 -23.66 -38.96 36.12
N ARG A 89 -24.20 -38.24 35.12
CA ARG A 89 -24.65 -38.85 33.86
C ARG A 89 -23.53 -39.60 33.14
N PHE A 90 -22.34 -39.02 33.08
CA PHE A 90 -21.16 -39.70 32.53
C PHE A 90 -20.80 -40.94 33.35
N SER A 91 -20.88 -40.87 34.67
CA SER A 91 -20.58 -42.00 35.56
C SER A 91 -21.60 -43.13 35.45
N GLN A 92 -22.90 -42.82 35.29
CA GLN A 92 -23.97 -43.80 35.06
C GLN A 92 -23.75 -44.63 33.79
N HIS A 93 -23.10 -44.06 32.76
CA HIS A 93 -22.74 -44.80 31.55
C HIS A 93 -21.57 -45.78 31.74
N HIS A 94 -20.78 -45.63 32.82
CA HIS A 94 -19.58 -46.43 33.07
C HIS A 94 -19.70 -47.40 34.26
N THR A 95 -20.61 -47.15 35.21
CA THR A 95 -20.83 -48.00 36.39
C THR A 95 -22.29 -47.92 36.83
N ALA A 96 -22.94 -49.07 37.07
CA ALA A 96 -24.30 -49.11 37.63
C ALA A 96 -24.27 -48.55 39.07
N ALA A 97 -24.69 -47.29 39.22
CA ALA A 97 -24.69 -46.59 40.50
C ALA A 97 -25.77 -47.14 41.45
N ALA A 98 -25.61 -46.89 42.75
CA ALA A 98 -26.56 -47.31 43.77
C ALA A 98 -27.88 -46.51 43.64
N PRO A 99 -29.06 -47.16 43.80
CA PRO A 99 -30.35 -46.55 43.48
C PRO A 99 -30.67 -45.30 44.31
N ALA A 100 -30.12 -45.18 45.53
CA ALA A 100 -30.32 -44.02 46.38
C ALA A 100 -29.55 -42.76 45.93
N GLU A 101 -28.43 -42.92 45.23
CA GLU A 101 -27.66 -41.80 44.66
C GLU A 101 -28.30 -41.32 43.36
N ASP A 102 -28.82 -42.25 42.55
CA ASP A 102 -29.55 -41.93 41.32
C ASP A 102 -30.80 -41.09 41.60
N THR A 103 -31.56 -41.41 42.66
CA THR A 103 -32.75 -40.60 43.01
C THR A 103 -32.42 -39.14 43.37
N PHE A 104 -31.25 -38.88 43.96
CA PHE A 104 -30.83 -37.52 44.33
C PHE A 104 -30.51 -36.67 43.09
N TYR A 105 -29.66 -37.17 42.18
CA TYR A 105 -29.26 -36.42 41.00
C TYR A 105 -30.39 -36.26 39.99
N VAL A 106 -31.28 -37.26 39.86
CA VAL A 106 -32.49 -37.16 39.01
C VAL A 106 -33.44 -36.09 39.55
N THR A 107 -33.62 -36.03 40.87
CA THR A 107 -34.44 -34.98 41.52
C THR A 107 -33.83 -33.60 41.34
N LEU A 108 -32.50 -33.47 41.49
CA LEU A 108 -31.76 -32.22 41.28
C LEU A 108 -31.86 -31.75 39.83
N GLU A 109 -31.68 -32.65 38.87
CA GLU A 109 -31.78 -32.34 37.45
C GLU A 109 -33.19 -31.85 37.08
N ARG A 110 -34.23 -32.56 37.52
CA ARG A 110 -35.63 -32.14 37.29
C ARG A 110 -35.90 -30.76 37.88
N CYS A 111 -35.41 -30.47 39.08
CA CYS A 111 -35.56 -29.14 39.70
C CYS A 111 -34.84 -28.04 38.90
N LEU A 112 -33.63 -28.30 38.39
CA LEU A 112 -32.87 -27.34 37.58
C LEU A 112 -33.52 -27.07 36.22
N LEU A 113 -34.06 -28.12 35.58
CA LEU A 113 -34.78 -28.02 34.32
C LEU A 113 -36.08 -27.22 34.49
N ILE A 114 -36.87 -27.52 35.52
CA ILE A 114 -38.09 -26.79 35.84
C ILE A 114 -37.79 -25.32 36.14
N ALA A 115 -36.78 -25.03 36.95
CA ALA A 115 -36.37 -23.65 37.24
C ALA A 115 -35.92 -22.89 35.98
N ARG A 116 -35.21 -23.56 35.07
CA ARG A 116 -34.82 -22.99 33.78
C ARG A 116 -36.04 -22.73 32.88
N CYS A 117 -36.97 -23.68 32.80
CA CYS A 117 -38.22 -23.52 32.04
C CYS A 117 -39.07 -22.38 32.60
N VAL A 118 -39.22 -22.28 33.92
CA VAL A 118 -39.93 -21.18 34.57
C VAL A 118 -39.25 -19.84 34.26
N ARG A 119 -37.92 -19.75 34.33
CA ARG A 119 -37.19 -18.52 33.97
C ARG A 119 -37.37 -18.12 32.50
N HIS A 120 -37.50 -19.07 31.59
CA HIS A 120 -37.79 -18.79 30.18
C HIS A 120 -39.27 -18.45 29.92
N LEU A 121 -40.17 -18.82 30.84
CA LEU A 121 -41.60 -18.52 30.81
C LEU A 121 -41.99 -17.28 31.62
N ASP A 122 -41.08 -16.75 32.46
CA ASP A 122 -41.32 -15.59 33.33
C ASP A 122 -41.05 -14.27 32.56
N PRO A 123 -42.09 -13.45 32.26
CA PRO A 123 -41.99 -12.28 31.41
C PRO A 123 -41.50 -11.04 32.19
N SER A 124 -40.42 -11.14 32.96
CA SER A 124 -39.83 -9.98 33.62
C SER A 124 -38.91 -9.19 32.67
N SER A 125 -39.48 -8.61 31.60
CA SER A 125 -38.93 -7.43 30.88
C SER A 125 -39.67 -6.98 29.61
N THR A 126 -40.79 -7.58 29.19
CA THR A 126 -41.60 -7.01 28.09
C THR A 126 -43.00 -6.65 28.56
N VAL A 127 -43.22 -5.34 28.70
CA VAL A 127 -44.51 -4.71 28.93
C VAL A 127 -45.45 -5.07 27.79
N GLY A 128 -46.48 -5.86 28.08
CA GLY A 128 -47.54 -6.21 27.13
C GLY A 128 -48.28 -7.46 27.61
N GLN A 129 -49.52 -7.29 28.05
CA GLN A 129 -50.35 -8.35 28.65
C GLN A 129 -50.77 -9.49 27.69
N ASP A 130 -50.23 -9.55 26.48
CA ASP A 130 -50.52 -10.62 25.52
C ASP A 130 -49.24 -11.01 24.75
N GLN A 131 -48.44 -11.91 25.34
CA GLN A 131 -47.49 -12.71 24.57
C GLN A 131 -48.00 -14.16 24.50
N PRO A 132 -47.93 -14.81 23.34
CA PRO A 132 -48.40 -16.18 23.19
C PRO A 132 -47.59 -17.10 24.10
N LEU A 133 -48.28 -17.89 24.92
CA LEU A 133 -47.66 -18.97 25.69
C LEU A 133 -46.83 -19.83 24.72
N ILE A 134 -45.52 -19.89 24.92
CA ILE A 134 -44.67 -20.80 24.15
C ILE A 134 -45.23 -22.22 24.38
N LEU A 135 -45.83 -22.79 23.32
CA LEU A 135 -46.49 -24.11 23.34
C LEU A 135 -47.68 -24.25 24.32
N GLY A 136 -48.34 -23.17 24.75
CA GLY A 136 -49.51 -23.25 25.66
C GLY A 136 -49.17 -23.61 27.12
N LEU A 137 -47.89 -23.57 27.50
CA LEU A 137 -47.41 -23.90 28.84
C LEU A 137 -47.35 -22.65 29.72
N SER A 138 -48.12 -22.64 30.82
CA SER A 138 -48.00 -21.60 31.86
C SER A 138 -46.93 -21.99 32.88
N ALA A 139 -46.26 -21.00 33.49
CA ALA A 139 -45.28 -21.22 34.56
C ALA A 139 -45.86 -22.06 35.72
N GLU A 140 -47.15 -21.87 36.04
CA GLU A 140 -47.88 -22.63 37.06
C GLU A 140 -47.99 -24.12 36.72
N LYS A 141 -48.25 -24.47 35.44
CA LYS A 141 -48.34 -25.87 34.99
C LYS A 141 -46.98 -26.57 35.05
N VAL A 142 -45.89 -25.84 34.81
CA VAL A 142 -44.52 -26.36 34.88
C VAL A 142 -44.07 -26.53 36.34
N LEU A 143 -44.50 -25.64 37.24
CA LEU A 143 -44.26 -25.79 38.69
C LEU A 143 -44.99 -27.00 39.29
N ASN A 144 -46.16 -27.36 38.77
CA ASN A 144 -46.88 -28.58 39.18
C ASN A 144 -46.17 -29.89 38.79
N GLN A 145 -45.11 -29.83 37.97
CA GLN A 145 -44.26 -30.98 37.62
C GLN A 145 -43.08 -31.16 38.59
N LEU A 146 -43.01 -30.39 39.69
CA LEU A 146 -41.98 -30.57 40.71
C LEU A 146 -42.01 -32.01 41.26
N PRO A 147 -40.85 -32.62 41.55
CA PRO A 147 -40.78 -33.85 42.31
C PRO A 147 -41.49 -33.70 43.68
N PRO A 148 -41.93 -34.82 44.30
CA PRO A 148 -42.60 -34.80 45.60
C PRO A 148 -41.86 -33.94 46.62
N GLN A 149 -42.58 -33.12 47.39
CA GLN A 149 -41.98 -32.17 48.34
C GLN A 149 -41.02 -32.85 49.34
N GLN A 150 -41.29 -34.11 49.69
CA GLN A 150 -40.43 -34.91 50.58
C GLN A 150 -39.07 -35.25 49.95
N GLU A 151 -39.02 -35.52 48.64
CA GLU A 151 -37.78 -35.79 47.90
C GLU A 151 -36.97 -34.50 47.70
N VAL A 152 -37.66 -33.40 47.39
CA VAL A 152 -37.04 -32.07 47.27
C VAL A 152 -36.44 -31.63 48.60
N TRP A 153 -37.11 -31.89 49.73
CA TRP A 153 -36.59 -31.57 51.05
C TRP A 153 -35.35 -32.40 51.40
N ARG A 154 -35.38 -33.71 51.15
CA ARG A 154 -34.22 -34.60 51.35
C ARG A 154 -33.03 -34.21 50.45
N MET A 155 -33.29 -33.84 49.19
CA MET A 155 -32.28 -33.32 48.27
C MET A 155 -31.69 -32.01 48.80
N LYS A 156 -32.51 -31.05 49.26
CA LYS A 156 -32.03 -29.78 49.82
C LYS A 156 -31.13 -29.97 51.05
N GLN A 157 -31.40 -30.97 51.89
CA GLN A 157 -30.56 -31.28 53.06
C GLN A 157 -29.22 -31.93 52.66
N ARG A 158 -29.20 -32.76 51.62
CA ARG A 158 -27.98 -33.43 51.13
C ARG A 158 -27.12 -32.53 50.22
N LEU A 159 -27.72 -31.55 49.56
CA LEU A 159 -27.07 -30.68 48.58
C LEU A 159 -25.80 -29.97 49.09
N PRO A 160 -25.77 -29.36 50.29
CA PRO A 160 -24.59 -28.65 50.76
C PRO A 160 -23.39 -29.57 50.96
N ILE A 161 -23.62 -30.80 51.42
CA ILE A 161 -22.57 -31.79 51.70
C ILE A 161 -21.95 -32.29 50.39
N GLU A 162 -22.78 -32.65 49.40
CA GLU A 162 -22.29 -33.11 48.10
C GLU A 162 -21.60 -31.98 47.31
N LEU A 163 -22.15 -30.76 47.38
CA LEU A 163 -21.55 -29.58 46.77
C LEU A 163 -20.18 -29.27 47.39
N GLN A 164 -20.05 -29.37 48.72
CA GLN A 164 -18.77 -29.20 49.41
C GLN A 164 -17.76 -30.29 48.98
N LYS A 165 -18.19 -31.54 48.84
CA LYS A 165 -17.33 -32.65 48.40
C LYS A 165 -16.81 -32.42 46.98
N HIS A 166 -17.69 -32.05 46.05
CA HIS A 166 -17.32 -31.79 44.66
C HIS A 166 -16.42 -30.55 44.52
N LEU A 167 -16.71 -29.48 45.27
CA LEU A 167 -15.83 -28.30 45.35
C LEU A 167 -14.45 -28.65 45.88
N LYS A 168 -14.35 -29.44 46.96
CA LYS A 168 -13.06 -29.90 47.49
C LYS A 168 -12.28 -30.70 46.46
N LYS A 169 -12.92 -31.63 45.74
CA LYS A 169 -12.30 -32.41 44.66
C LYS A 169 -11.68 -31.48 43.60
N LYS A 170 -12.44 -30.50 43.11
CA LYS A 170 -11.97 -29.53 42.11
C LYS A 170 -10.83 -28.66 42.63
N LEU A 171 -10.94 -28.18 43.86
CA LEU A 171 -9.90 -27.37 44.49
C LEU A 171 -8.61 -28.19 44.66
N PHE A 172 -8.70 -29.47 45.00
CA PHE A 172 -7.54 -30.37 45.05
C PHE A 172 -6.92 -30.60 43.66
N THR A 173 -7.73 -30.75 42.61
CA THR A 173 -7.21 -30.81 41.22
C THR A 173 -6.56 -29.49 40.78
N LEU A 174 -7.07 -28.35 41.23
CA LEU A 174 -6.42 -27.08 40.92
C LEU A 174 -5.11 -26.95 41.70
N LEU A 175 -5.09 -27.37 42.96
CA LEU A 175 -3.86 -27.42 43.76
C LEU A 175 -2.81 -28.34 43.12
N SER A 176 -3.24 -29.47 42.52
CA SER A 176 -2.38 -30.42 41.81
C SER A 176 -1.57 -29.83 40.68
N TYR A 177 -2.13 -28.83 40.01
CA TYR A 177 -1.48 -28.17 38.90
C TYR A 177 -0.35 -27.24 39.36
N TYR A 178 -0.55 -26.53 40.48
CA TYR A 178 0.42 -25.53 40.97
C TYR A 178 1.52 -26.11 41.84
N GLN A 179 1.19 -27.16 42.58
CA GLN A 179 2.14 -27.94 43.37
C GLN A 179 1.84 -29.38 43.00
N PRO A 180 2.77 -30.24 42.57
CA PRO A 180 2.47 -31.65 42.32
C PRO A 180 2.83 -32.57 43.51
N ASP A 181 3.71 -32.12 44.41
CA ASP A 181 4.30 -32.95 45.48
C ASP A 181 3.34 -33.29 46.67
N TRP A 182 2.08 -32.87 46.62
CA TRP A 182 1.09 -32.93 47.73
C TRP A 182 0.14 -34.14 47.63
N GLU A 183 0.22 -34.96 46.57
CA GLU A 183 -0.68 -36.11 46.37
C GLU A 183 -0.61 -37.15 47.51
N ASN A 184 0.49 -37.17 48.27
CA ASN A 184 0.71 -38.08 49.41
C ASN A 184 0.37 -37.46 50.79
N GLU A 185 -0.04 -36.18 50.86
CA GLU A 185 -0.27 -35.50 52.14
C GLU A 185 -1.67 -35.75 52.71
N SER A 186 -1.84 -35.58 54.03
CA SER A 186 -3.12 -35.73 54.71
C SER A 186 -4.14 -34.66 54.27
N GLU A 187 -5.44 -34.99 54.26
CA GLU A 187 -6.50 -34.07 53.84
C GLU A 187 -6.51 -32.75 54.63
N GLY A 188 -6.10 -32.77 55.91
CA GLY A 188 -5.96 -31.58 56.74
C GLY A 188 -4.89 -30.62 56.23
N LEU A 189 -3.72 -31.13 55.86
CA LEU A 189 -2.65 -30.32 55.25
C LEU A 189 -3.06 -29.78 53.88
N ARG A 190 -3.80 -30.57 53.09
CA ARG A 190 -4.38 -30.12 51.82
C ARG A 190 -5.34 -28.96 52.02
N CYS A 191 -6.21 -29.00 53.03
CA CYS A 191 -7.13 -27.90 53.33
C CYS A 191 -6.40 -26.61 53.76
N VAL A 192 -5.30 -26.73 54.51
CA VAL A 192 -4.46 -25.58 54.87
C VAL A 192 -3.77 -25.00 53.63
N LYS A 193 -3.25 -25.83 52.73
CA LYS A 193 -2.69 -25.36 51.46
C LYS A 193 -3.74 -24.75 50.53
N LEU A 194 -4.97 -25.29 50.50
CA LEU A 194 -6.10 -24.69 49.79
C LEU A 194 -6.44 -23.29 50.30
N SER A 195 -6.35 -23.02 51.61
CA SER A 195 -6.58 -21.67 52.11
C SER A 195 -5.55 -20.63 51.63
N LYS A 196 -4.35 -21.08 51.24
CA LYS A 196 -3.29 -20.23 50.66
C LYS A 196 -3.33 -20.11 49.13
N LEU A 197 -4.16 -20.92 48.48
CA LEU A 197 -4.28 -20.95 47.03
C LEU A 197 -4.75 -19.60 46.43
N PRO A 198 -5.70 -18.86 47.03
CA PRO A 198 -6.07 -17.54 46.52
C PRO A 198 -4.89 -16.55 46.52
N GLU A 199 -4.07 -16.54 47.57
CA GLU A 199 -2.87 -15.68 47.64
C GLU A 199 -1.87 -16.02 46.54
N LEU A 200 -1.65 -17.32 46.30
CA LEU A 200 -0.83 -17.81 45.20
C LEU A 200 -1.37 -17.37 43.83
N LEU A 201 -2.68 -17.53 43.59
CA LEU A 201 -3.32 -17.14 42.34
C LEU A 201 -3.27 -15.62 42.10
N GLU A 202 -3.45 -14.81 43.14
CA GLU A 202 -3.29 -13.35 43.04
C GLU A 202 -1.83 -12.95 42.78
N SER A 203 -0.86 -13.65 43.37
CA SER A 203 0.56 -13.42 43.07
C SER A 203 0.93 -13.77 41.62
N GLU A 204 0.37 -14.86 41.09
CA GLU A 204 0.57 -15.26 39.69
C GLU A 204 -0.14 -14.33 38.72
N ARG A 205 -1.35 -13.88 39.07
CA ARG A 205 -2.09 -12.89 38.29
C ARG A 205 -1.34 -11.57 38.22
N SER A 206 -0.91 -11.02 39.36
CA SER A 206 -0.14 -9.77 39.40
C SER A 206 1.20 -9.90 38.66
N ARG A 207 1.87 -11.05 38.76
CA ARG A 207 3.06 -11.37 37.95
C ARG A 207 2.74 -11.34 36.45
N ALA A 208 1.66 -11.97 36.00
CA ALA A 208 1.25 -11.99 34.60
C ALA A 208 0.88 -10.59 34.09
N GLU A 209 0.14 -9.80 34.88
CA GLU A 209 -0.19 -8.41 34.57
C GLU A 209 1.08 -7.56 34.43
N SER A 210 2.04 -7.69 35.35
CA SER A 210 3.32 -6.97 35.28
C SER A 210 4.16 -7.34 34.06
N LEU A 211 4.15 -8.62 33.65
CA LEU A 211 4.86 -9.08 32.45
C LEU A 211 4.17 -8.57 31.19
N SER A 212 2.83 -8.55 31.17
CA SER A 212 2.06 -8.00 30.07
C SER A 212 2.33 -6.50 29.90
N GLU A 213 2.43 -5.74 30.98
CA GLU A 213 2.74 -4.31 30.94
C GLU A 213 4.16 -4.07 30.43
N LYS A 214 5.17 -4.77 30.97
CA LYS A 214 6.55 -4.72 30.46
C LYS A 214 6.65 -5.08 28.98
N ASN A 215 5.87 -6.07 28.52
CA ASN A 215 5.86 -6.45 27.12
C ASN A 215 5.27 -5.33 26.24
N ARG A 216 4.23 -4.63 26.72
CA ARG A 216 3.65 -3.47 26.03
C ARG A 216 4.66 -2.33 25.94
N GLU A 217 5.39 -2.03 27.02
CA GLU A 217 6.46 -1.03 27.04
C GLU A 217 7.58 -1.39 26.05
N ASN A 218 8.09 -2.62 26.11
CA ASN A 218 9.12 -3.12 25.20
C ASN A 218 8.66 -3.03 23.73
N HIS A 219 7.39 -3.31 23.46
CA HIS A 219 6.83 -3.18 22.11
C HIS A 219 6.88 -1.73 21.62
N THR A 220 6.53 -0.76 22.46
CA THR A 220 6.61 0.67 22.08
C THR A 220 8.05 1.11 21.86
N VAL A 221 8.99 0.68 22.70
CA VAL A 221 10.42 0.99 22.53
C VAL A 221 10.95 0.40 21.22
N LEU A 222 10.62 -0.85 20.93
CA LEU A 222 11.01 -1.53 19.70
C LEU A 222 10.45 -0.82 18.46
N GLN A 223 9.18 -0.40 18.50
CA GLN A 223 8.57 0.37 17.42
C GLN A 223 9.30 1.70 17.18
N HIS A 224 9.60 2.43 18.25
CA HIS A 224 10.35 3.69 18.15
C HIS A 224 11.75 3.47 17.57
N GLN A 225 12.49 2.48 18.07
CA GLN A 225 13.82 2.14 17.55
C GLN A 225 13.76 1.76 16.07
N THR A 226 12.80 0.91 15.68
CA THR A 226 12.61 0.51 14.28
C THR A 226 12.34 1.71 13.39
N HIS A 227 11.48 2.63 13.83
CA HIS A 227 11.20 3.86 13.10
C HIS A 227 12.43 4.75 12.95
N SER A 228 13.19 4.96 14.03
CA SER A 228 14.45 5.72 13.99
C SER A 228 15.45 5.12 13.01
N TYR A 229 15.70 3.80 13.07
CA TYR A 229 16.63 3.15 12.15
C TYR A 229 16.19 3.25 10.69
N LEU A 230 14.89 3.11 10.41
CA LEU A 230 14.37 3.25 9.06
C LEU A 230 14.46 4.70 8.55
N SER A 231 14.24 5.69 9.41
CA SER A 231 14.41 7.11 9.08
C SER A 231 15.85 7.42 8.70
N GLU A 232 16.81 7.01 9.53
CA GLU A 232 18.26 7.19 9.27
C GLU A 232 18.68 6.51 7.96
N LEU A 233 18.17 5.29 7.71
CA LEU A 233 18.45 4.57 6.46
C LEU A 233 17.89 5.32 5.24
N LEU A 234 16.68 5.89 5.34
CA LEU A 234 16.08 6.69 4.29
C LEU A 234 16.91 7.96 4.02
N GLU A 235 17.37 8.65 5.05
CA GLU A 235 18.25 9.80 4.93
C GLU A 235 19.58 9.42 4.26
N CYS A 236 20.20 8.30 4.65
CA CYS A 236 21.40 7.79 3.98
C CYS A 236 21.18 7.51 2.49
N MET A 237 20.02 6.92 2.13
CA MET A 237 19.68 6.67 0.73
C MET A 237 19.49 7.97 -0.05
N GLN A 238 18.84 8.98 0.54
CA GLN A 238 18.67 10.29 -0.08
C GLN A 238 20.02 11.00 -0.30
N LEU A 239 20.93 10.91 0.67
CA LEU A 239 22.29 11.44 0.54
C LEU A 239 23.07 10.74 -0.59
N LEU A 240 22.99 9.40 -0.66
CA LEU A 240 23.61 8.63 -1.74
C LEU A 240 23.03 8.99 -3.11
N GLN A 241 21.71 9.13 -3.21
CA GLN A 241 21.03 9.53 -4.43
C GLN A 241 21.50 10.92 -4.88
N THR A 242 21.56 11.89 -3.96
CA THR A 242 22.05 13.25 -4.23
C THR A 242 23.50 13.22 -4.72
N LEU A 243 24.37 12.42 -4.08
CA LEU A 243 25.78 12.31 -4.47
C LEU A 243 25.93 11.72 -5.88
N VAL A 244 25.15 10.71 -6.23
CA VAL A 244 25.22 10.08 -7.57
C VAL A 244 24.65 11.00 -8.65
N LEU A 245 23.44 11.52 -8.44
CA LEU A 245 22.73 12.30 -9.45
C LEU A 245 23.36 13.68 -9.63
N ASP A 246 23.52 14.43 -8.55
CA ASP A 246 23.90 15.84 -8.62
C ASP A 246 25.40 16.04 -8.67
N LEU A 247 26.18 15.28 -7.89
CA LEU A 247 27.63 15.51 -7.85
C LEU A 247 28.37 14.74 -8.95
N ARG A 248 27.98 13.49 -9.22
CA ARG A 248 28.71 12.67 -10.22
C ARG A 248 28.13 12.82 -11.62
N LEU A 249 26.86 12.50 -11.83
CA LEU A 249 26.28 12.43 -13.18
C LEU A 249 26.11 13.80 -13.82
N LYS A 250 25.62 14.79 -13.07
CA LYS A 250 25.45 16.15 -13.58
C LYS A 250 26.80 16.78 -13.97
N VAL A 251 27.81 16.68 -13.10
CA VAL A 251 29.15 17.22 -13.40
C VAL A 251 29.77 16.50 -14.60
N GLN A 252 29.63 15.17 -14.69
CA GLN A 252 30.10 14.41 -15.85
C GLN A 252 29.41 14.88 -17.15
N LYS A 253 28.09 15.06 -17.14
CA LYS A 253 27.33 15.57 -18.28
C LYS A 253 27.81 16.96 -18.71
N GLU A 254 28.06 17.86 -17.77
CA GLU A 254 28.59 19.20 -18.06
C GLU A 254 30.00 19.14 -18.66
N LEU A 255 30.87 18.27 -18.13
CA LEU A 255 32.20 18.07 -18.68
C LEU A 255 32.14 17.51 -20.10
N ASP A 256 31.31 16.51 -20.35
CA ASP A 256 31.18 15.89 -21.67
C ASP A 256 30.57 16.86 -22.68
N ARG A 257 29.59 17.68 -22.27
CA ARG A 257 29.09 18.80 -23.08
C ARG A 257 30.21 19.76 -23.46
N LYS A 258 31.05 20.16 -22.51
CA LYS A 258 32.19 21.06 -22.77
C LYS A 258 33.24 20.44 -23.70
N LYS A 259 33.49 19.13 -23.60
CA LYS A 259 34.37 18.42 -24.53
C LYS A 259 33.80 18.41 -25.95
N ILE A 260 32.50 18.17 -26.11
CA ILE A 260 31.84 18.21 -27.42
C ILE A 260 31.98 19.61 -28.02
N GLU A 261 31.62 20.66 -27.28
CA GLU A 261 31.78 22.05 -27.72
C GLU A 261 33.23 22.37 -28.15
N TYR A 262 34.22 21.89 -27.40
CA TYR A 262 35.63 22.04 -27.75
C TYR A 262 35.99 21.31 -29.06
N PHE A 263 35.54 20.07 -29.24
CA PHE A 263 35.82 19.31 -30.45
C PHE A 263 35.11 19.89 -31.68
N GLU A 264 33.88 20.37 -31.54
CA GLU A 264 33.15 21.08 -32.59
C GLU A 264 33.92 22.32 -33.04
N ALA A 265 34.35 23.17 -32.09
CA ALA A 265 35.16 24.35 -32.40
C ALA A 265 36.49 23.97 -33.07
N LYS A 266 37.15 22.90 -32.62
CA LYS A 266 38.40 22.42 -33.22
C LYS A 266 38.18 21.90 -34.65
N CYS A 267 37.09 21.19 -34.90
CA CYS A 267 36.69 20.74 -36.24
C CYS A 267 36.39 21.93 -37.15
N GLU A 268 35.66 22.93 -36.67
CA GLU A 268 35.36 24.14 -37.44
C GLU A 268 36.63 24.87 -37.85
N ILE A 269 37.58 25.07 -36.91
CA ILE A 269 38.90 25.64 -37.23
C ILE A 269 39.63 24.79 -38.28
N GLY A 270 39.57 23.46 -38.17
CA GLY A 270 40.15 22.55 -39.16
C GLY A 270 39.55 22.72 -40.55
N ILE A 271 38.22 22.83 -40.66
CA ILE A 271 37.50 23.09 -41.91
C ILE A 271 37.92 24.44 -42.50
N GLN A 272 37.99 25.48 -41.68
CA GLN A 272 38.42 26.81 -42.14
C GLN A 272 39.88 26.79 -42.63
N LYS A 273 40.76 26.04 -41.96
CA LYS A 273 42.15 25.87 -42.40
C LYS A 273 42.22 25.15 -43.75
N ILE A 274 41.49 24.05 -43.93
CA ILE A 274 41.44 23.33 -45.22
C ILE A 274 40.94 24.25 -46.34
N ARG A 275 39.91 25.07 -46.06
CA ARG A 275 39.39 26.05 -47.04
C ARG A 275 40.43 27.12 -47.38
N ALA A 276 41.17 27.62 -46.41
CA ALA A 276 42.22 28.61 -46.63
C ALA A 276 43.32 28.05 -47.54
N GLU A 277 43.83 26.85 -47.25
CA GLU A 277 44.84 26.16 -48.06
C GLU A 277 44.31 25.87 -49.49
N MET A 278 43.04 25.49 -49.61
CA MET A 278 42.39 25.30 -50.92
C MET A 278 42.39 26.60 -51.74
N PHE A 279 42.08 27.75 -51.12
CA PHE A 279 42.13 29.04 -51.79
C PHE A 279 43.56 29.46 -52.15
N GLU A 280 44.55 29.19 -51.29
CA GLU A 280 45.96 29.43 -51.62
C GLU A 280 46.39 28.63 -52.86
N VAL A 281 46.09 27.33 -52.91
CA VAL A 281 46.38 26.50 -54.09
C VAL A 281 45.69 27.02 -55.36
N GLN A 282 44.46 27.53 -55.25
CA GLN A 282 43.75 28.13 -56.38
C GLN A 282 44.43 29.42 -56.85
N LEU A 283 44.85 30.30 -55.93
CA LEU A 283 45.56 31.54 -56.25
C LEU A 283 46.92 31.25 -56.92
N ASP A 284 47.66 30.26 -56.43
CA ASP A 284 48.94 29.84 -57.00
C ASP A 284 48.77 29.18 -58.39
N SER A 285 47.69 28.41 -58.56
CA SER A 285 47.39 27.74 -59.83
C SER A 285 46.95 28.73 -60.90
N TYR A 286 46.09 29.69 -60.55
CA TYR A 286 45.49 30.68 -61.44
C TYR A 286 46.08 32.07 -61.24
N THR A 287 47.36 32.22 -61.57
CA THR A 287 48.00 33.54 -61.59
C THR A 287 47.34 34.46 -62.64
N PRO A 288 47.37 35.79 -62.45
CA PRO A 288 46.74 36.74 -63.38
C PRO A 288 47.23 36.57 -64.82
N ASP A 289 48.51 36.25 -65.00
CA ASP A 289 49.09 35.99 -66.32
C ASP A 289 48.52 34.72 -66.97
N LYS A 290 48.36 33.63 -66.20
CA LYS A 290 47.74 32.39 -66.68
C LYS A 290 46.27 32.61 -67.02
N ILE A 291 45.53 33.37 -66.21
CA ILE A 291 44.14 33.74 -66.50
C ILE A 291 44.06 34.57 -67.79
N ALA A 292 44.90 35.60 -67.94
CA ALA A 292 44.94 36.41 -69.15
C ALA A 292 45.31 35.60 -70.40
N ALA A 293 46.23 34.63 -70.27
CA ALA A 293 46.55 33.69 -71.34
C ALA A 293 45.35 32.79 -71.68
N HIS A 294 44.68 32.19 -70.69
CA HIS A 294 43.47 31.40 -70.91
C HIS A 294 42.34 32.22 -71.55
N GLN A 295 42.15 33.49 -71.15
CA GLN A 295 41.19 34.40 -71.78
C GLN A 295 41.53 34.61 -73.25
N LYS A 296 42.78 34.96 -73.58
CA LYS A 296 43.21 35.11 -74.99
C LYS A 296 43.05 33.83 -75.81
N ILE A 297 43.37 32.66 -75.23
CA ILE A 297 43.15 31.37 -75.89
C ILE A 297 41.66 31.17 -76.17
N THR A 298 40.81 31.47 -75.19
CA THR A 298 39.35 31.34 -75.31
C THR A 298 38.79 32.30 -76.37
N GLU A 299 39.23 33.56 -76.37
CA GLU A 299 38.87 34.56 -77.39
C GLU A 299 39.31 34.12 -78.78
N LYS A 300 40.53 33.61 -78.94
CA LYS A 300 41.02 33.12 -80.23
C LYS A 300 40.23 31.89 -80.72
N LEU A 301 40.01 30.91 -79.84
CA LEU A 301 39.23 29.71 -80.17
C LEU A 301 37.78 30.07 -80.53
N THR A 302 37.16 30.98 -79.78
CA THR A 302 35.78 31.43 -80.08
C THR A 302 35.71 32.22 -81.38
N ALA A 303 36.72 33.04 -81.71
CA ALA A 303 36.82 33.72 -82.99
C ALA A 303 36.99 32.71 -84.15
N GLN A 304 37.90 31.74 -84.01
CA GLN A 304 38.11 30.69 -85.02
C GLN A 304 36.88 29.79 -85.20
N LEU A 305 36.16 29.49 -84.12
CA LEU A 305 34.91 28.74 -84.18
C LEU A 305 33.84 29.50 -84.97
N LYS A 306 33.73 30.82 -84.74
CA LYS A 306 32.81 31.68 -85.50
C LYS A 306 33.18 31.74 -86.98
N THR A 307 34.46 31.93 -87.32
CA THR A 307 34.88 31.94 -88.74
C THR A 307 34.62 30.60 -89.40
N CYS A 308 34.93 29.49 -88.72
CA CYS A 308 34.67 28.14 -89.24
C CYS A 308 33.16 27.88 -89.40
N GLN A 309 32.31 28.39 -88.49
CA GLN A 309 30.85 28.31 -88.65
C GLN A 309 30.35 29.11 -89.86
N VAL A 310 30.88 30.31 -90.10
CA VAL A 310 30.53 31.12 -91.28
C VAL A 310 31.00 30.43 -92.56
N GLU A 311 32.22 29.90 -92.58
CA GLU A 311 32.75 29.14 -93.72
C GLU A 311 31.90 27.90 -93.99
N LYS A 312 31.53 27.15 -92.94
CA LYS A 312 30.63 26.00 -93.04
C LYS A 312 29.29 26.41 -93.67
N GLN A 313 28.65 27.46 -93.18
CA GLN A 313 27.38 27.96 -93.75
C GLN A 313 27.55 28.41 -95.22
N SER A 314 28.69 29.01 -95.56
CA SER A 314 29.01 29.40 -96.95
C SER A 314 29.21 28.20 -97.87
N LEU A 315 29.82 27.12 -97.37
CA LEU A 315 30.00 25.88 -98.13
C LEU A 315 28.69 25.12 -98.26
N GLU A 316 27.87 25.07 -97.21
CA GLU A 316 26.54 24.46 -97.24
C GLU A 316 25.64 25.17 -98.27
N SER A 317 25.65 26.50 -98.32
CA SER A 317 24.89 27.26 -99.32
C SER A 317 25.43 27.07 -100.75
N ARG A 318 26.75 26.98 -100.94
CA ARG A 318 27.36 26.63 -102.25
C ARG A 318 27.04 25.19 -102.67
N LEU A 319 27.03 24.25 -101.74
CA LEU A 319 26.69 22.86 -102.02
C LEU A 319 25.21 22.76 -102.42
N ALA A 320 24.32 23.45 -101.70
CA ALA A 320 22.91 23.54 -102.06
C ALA A 320 22.70 24.15 -103.47
N SER A 321 23.51 25.12 -103.89
CA SER A 321 23.41 25.64 -105.25
C SER A 321 23.88 24.64 -106.32
N PHE A 322 24.92 23.85 -106.05
CA PHE A 322 25.32 22.75 -106.94
C PHE A 322 24.29 21.62 -107.00
N GLU A 323 23.60 21.31 -105.90
CA GLU A 323 22.51 20.34 -105.90
C GLU A 323 21.35 20.75 -106.82
N ILE A 324 21.07 22.05 -106.93
CA ILE A 324 20.07 22.58 -107.87
C ILE A 324 20.50 22.29 -109.32
N TYR A 325 21.75 22.61 -109.68
CA TYR A 325 22.28 22.32 -111.01
C TYR A 325 22.45 20.82 -111.30
N GLY A 326 22.64 19.98 -110.28
CA GLY A 326 22.75 18.53 -110.43
C GLY A 326 21.54 17.91 -111.13
N ARG A 327 20.33 18.38 -110.79
CA ARG A 327 19.10 17.92 -111.45
C ARG A 327 19.03 18.36 -112.92
N GLU A 328 19.45 19.58 -113.21
CA GLU A 328 19.49 20.08 -114.59
C GLU A 328 20.54 19.33 -115.43
N PHE A 329 21.70 19.01 -114.86
CA PHE A 329 22.73 18.20 -115.50
C PHE A 329 22.28 16.75 -115.74
N GLU A 330 21.52 16.15 -114.82
CA GLU A 330 20.93 14.81 -115.03
C GLU A 330 19.95 14.81 -116.21
N ILE A 331 19.09 15.83 -116.32
CA ILE A 331 18.17 15.98 -117.46
C ILE A 331 18.98 16.13 -118.76
N LEU A 332 20.00 17.00 -118.78
CA LEU A 332 20.85 17.19 -119.94
C LEU A 332 21.61 15.92 -120.34
N ALA A 333 22.11 15.15 -119.37
CA ALA A 333 22.79 13.88 -119.62
C ALA A 333 21.82 12.83 -120.18
N GLN A 334 20.57 12.79 -119.69
CA GLN A 334 19.52 11.95 -120.26
C GLN A 334 19.22 12.36 -121.71
N GLU A 335 19.04 13.65 -121.99
CA GLU A 335 18.84 14.16 -123.36
C GLU A 335 20.02 13.83 -124.29
N TYR A 336 21.25 14.04 -123.84
CA TYR A 336 22.45 13.70 -124.61
C TYR A 336 22.53 12.19 -124.87
N SER A 337 22.23 11.35 -123.88
CA SER A 337 22.23 9.90 -124.04
C SER A 337 21.18 9.43 -125.05
N ARG A 338 19.98 10.04 -125.03
CA ARG A 338 18.92 9.81 -126.01
C ARG A 338 19.36 10.23 -127.41
N LEU A 339 19.91 11.44 -127.56
CA LEU A 339 20.47 11.93 -128.83
C LEU A 339 21.55 10.99 -129.38
N ARG A 340 22.42 10.47 -128.50
CA ARG A 340 23.47 9.53 -128.91
C ARG A 340 22.89 8.19 -129.39
N GLN A 341 21.83 7.70 -128.75
CA GLN A 341 21.10 6.51 -129.23
C GLN A 341 20.38 6.77 -130.56
N GLU A 342 19.78 7.95 -130.75
CA GLU A 342 19.17 8.36 -132.03
C GLU A 342 20.21 8.50 -133.15
N VAL A 343 21.39 9.04 -132.86
CA VAL A 343 22.51 9.11 -133.81
C VAL A 343 23.02 7.71 -134.12
N ALA A 344 23.12 6.82 -133.14
CA ALA A 344 23.53 5.43 -133.35
C ALA A 344 22.52 4.66 -134.23
N THR A 345 21.22 4.83 -134.00
CA THR A 345 20.17 4.21 -134.83
C THR A 345 20.11 4.80 -136.23
N LYS A 346 20.23 6.13 -136.39
CA LYS A 346 20.29 6.77 -137.71
C LYS A 346 21.57 6.40 -138.48
N SER A 347 22.71 6.30 -137.82
CA SER A 347 23.97 5.86 -138.46
C SER A 347 23.98 4.36 -138.77
N TRP A 348 23.29 3.54 -137.98
CA TRP A 348 23.01 2.15 -138.33
C TRP A 348 22.08 2.07 -139.55
N ALA A 349 20.98 2.82 -139.57
CA ALA A 349 20.09 2.88 -140.73
C ALA A 349 20.81 3.35 -142.01
N LEU A 350 21.67 4.36 -141.91
CA LEU A 350 22.50 4.82 -143.03
C LEU A 350 23.46 3.73 -143.54
N LYS A 351 24.01 2.88 -142.67
CA LYS A 351 24.84 1.75 -143.10
C LYS A 351 24.02 0.67 -143.82
N GLU A 352 22.77 0.45 -143.42
CA GLU A 352 21.89 -0.56 -144.04
C GLU A 352 21.30 -0.14 -145.39
N PHE A 353 21.18 1.17 -145.66
CA PHE A 353 20.73 1.71 -146.95
C PHE A 353 21.85 1.94 -147.98
N THR A 354 23.09 1.52 -147.70
CA THR A 354 24.24 1.67 -148.61
C THR A 354 24.74 0.33 -149.18
N VAL A 355 23.81 -0.61 -149.45
CA VAL A 355 24.06 -1.88 -150.19
C VAL A 355 23.50 -1.79 -151.60
#